data_AF-A0A9P8S8K5-F1
#
_entry.id   AF-A0A9P8S8K5-F1
#
_cell.length_a   1.000
_cell.length_b   1.000
_cell.length_c   1.000
_cell.angle_alpha   90.00
_cell.angle_beta   90.00
_cell.angle_gamma   90.00
#
_symmetry.space_group_name_H-M   'P 1'
#
loop_
_entity.id
_entity.type
_entity.pdbx_description
1 polymer ?
#
loop_
_entity_poly.entity_id
_entity_poly.type
_entity_poly.pdbx_seq_one_letter_code
_entity_poly.pdbx_strand_id
1 'polypeptide(L)'
;MRLPFWAVLAGAPALLPSVTAGPSTGGPAASSPSPSPSPSPKSSASIIIAKLPPCAIPCIASAVANSTCSPDDIPCLCADKTANEEGTICVKARCSFSDGLSTKNATQTACQAPIRDRSAEFNNTVIALGVITIVITVTRLVFKQFFHPTKTFSADDWAILGTLIICVAGLVIVLRGMTANGLGRDVWTVTPAQISRFVLYFYVMEILYLAGISLVKLSISLFYLRLFTAAVRPAVLRATVAFNVLYGLIFVTGAIFQCIPVDFYWEQFFDPAEGVCININLYGWLNAAIGLAIDLWMIALPMSQVLPLRLHWKKKVGVAIMFLLGTL
;
A
#
# COMPACT_ATOMS: atom_id res chain seq x y z
N MET A 1 -7.66 16.02 -4.61
CA MET A 1 -7.22 14.64 -4.88
C MET A 1 -6.23 14.24 -3.78
N ARG A 2 -6.64 13.35 -2.87
CA ARG A 2 -5.76 12.83 -1.82
C ARG A 2 -5.00 11.65 -2.42
N LEU A 3 -3.67 11.73 -2.44
CA LEU A 3 -2.82 10.59 -2.76
C LEU A 3 -3.19 9.42 -1.84
N PRO A 4 -3.21 8.18 -2.35
CA PRO A 4 -3.55 7.04 -1.53
C PRO A 4 -2.55 6.85 -0.39
N PHE A 5 -3.02 6.36 0.76
CA PHE A 5 -2.28 6.24 2.01
C PHE A 5 -0.95 5.45 1.88
N TRP A 6 -0.85 4.52 0.91
CA TRP A 6 0.38 3.78 0.61
C TRP A 6 1.50 4.62 -0.04
N ALA A 7 1.15 5.71 -0.75
CA ALA A 7 2.14 6.63 -1.33
C ALA A 7 2.92 7.41 -0.24
N VAL A 8 2.38 7.52 0.98
CA VAL A 8 3.04 8.18 2.12
C VAL A 8 4.05 7.25 2.81
N LEU A 9 3.91 5.93 2.65
CA LEU A 9 4.85 4.95 3.21
C LEU A 9 5.99 4.60 2.24
N ALA A 10 5.76 4.68 0.93
CA ALA A 10 6.79 4.45 -0.10
C ALA A 10 7.68 5.68 -0.40
N GLY A 11 7.49 6.79 0.32
CA GLY A 11 8.15 8.08 0.08
C GLY A 11 9.17 8.48 1.15
N ALA A 12 10.14 7.61 1.47
CA ALA A 12 11.46 7.90 2.05
C ALA A 12 12.18 6.55 2.23
N PRO A 13 13.42 6.31 1.73
CA PRO A 13 14.52 7.27 1.68
C PRO A 13 15.18 7.36 0.28
N ALA A 14 15.16 8.55 -0.31
CA ALA A 14 16.14 8.92 -1.31
C ALA A 14 16.70 10.27 -0.89
N LEU A 15 18.03 10.33 -0.78
CA LEU A 15 18.86 11.49 -0.40
C LEU A 15 19.12 11.65 1.11
N LEU A 16 19.98 10.79 1.67
CA LEU A 16 20.92 11.22 2.69
C LEU A 16 22.25 11.55 1.99
N PRO A 17 22.75 12.79 2.01
CA PRO A 17 24.17 13.02 1.83
C PRO A 17 24.90 12.58 3.11
N SER A 18 26.00 11.88 2.89
CA SER A 18 26.93 11.36 3.88
C SER A 18 27.36 12.45 4.88
N VAL A 19 27.03 12.28 6.17
CA VAL A 19 27.63 13.09 7.23
C VAL A 19 28.89 12.38 7.70
N THR A 20 30.04 12.88 7.26
CA THR A 20 31.35 12.54 7.78
C THR A 20 31.46 12.98 9.24
N ALA A 21 31.82 12.04 10.11
CA ALA A 21 32.22 12.32 11.48
C ALA A 21 33.53 13.14 11.49
N GLY A 22 33.59 14.18 12.34
CA GLY A 22 34.76 15.02 12.60
C GLY A 22 34.65 15.69 13.97
N PRO A 23 35.77 16.05 14.62
CA PRO A 23 36.12 15.50 15.93
C PRO A 23 35.77 16.38 17.14
N SER A 24 35.70 15.69 18.29
CA SER A 24 35.65 16.21 19.65
C SER A 24 36.81 17.14 20.00
N THR A 25 36.52 18.30 20.60
CA THR A 25 37.51 19.09 21.36
C THR A 25 36.87 19.83 22.54
N GLY A 26 37.40 19.58 23.74
CA GLY A 26 37.62 20.62 24.77
C GLY A 26 36.63 20.74 25.94
N GLY A 27 36.99 20.18 27.11
CA GLY A 27 36.74 20.85 28.42
C GLY A 27 37.74 22.01 28.62
N PRO A 28 37.76 22.77 29.75
CA PRO A 28 37.36 22.44 31.14
C PRO A 28 36.35 23.48 31.73
N ALA A 29 35.88 23.53 32.98
CA ALA A 29 36.49 23.36 34.29
C ALA A 29 35.44 23.23 35.42
N ALA A 30 35.91 22.76 36.58
CA ALA A 30 35.15 22.50 37.80
C ALA A 30 34.89 23.74 38.66
N SER A 31 33.74 23.77 39.36
CA SER A 31 33.62 24.33 40.72
C SER A 31 32.41 23.73 41.46
N SER A 32 32.60 23.51 42.76
CA SER A 32 31.80 22.69 43.69
C SER A 32 30.72 23.54 44.45
N PRO A 33 30.02 23.05 45.50
CA PRO A 33 28.58 22.78 45.46
C PRO A 33 27.72 23.63 46.45
N SER A 34 26.40 23.36 46.44
CA SER A 34 25.35 23.65 47.47
C SER A 34 24.29 24.70 47.06
N PRO A 35 23.07 24.72 47.64
CA PRO A 35 22.22 23.63 48.14
C PRO A 35 20.88 23.56 47.37
N SER A 36 20.20 22.43 47.49
CA SER A 36 18.84 22.18 46.99
C SER A 36 17.78 23.18 47.49
N PRO A 37 16.75 23.45 46.66
CA PRO A 37 15.38 23.56 47.17
C PRO A 37 14.42 22.59 46.47
N SER A 38 13.61 21.94 47.31
CA SER A 38 12.23 21.45 47.19
C SER A 38 11.58 21.24 45.80
N PRO A 39 10.76 20.18 45.61
CA PRO A 39 10.20 19.81 44.31
C PRO A 39 9.13 20.82 43.87
N SER A 40 9.44 21.59 42.83
CA SER A 40 8.47 22.42 42.10
C SER A 40 7.53 21.52 41.28
N PRO A 41 6.26 21.90 41.05
CA PRO A 41 5.36 21.13 40.20
C PRO A 41 5.92 21.15 38.77
N LYS A 42 6.30 19.98 38.24
CA LYS A 42 6.87 19.86 36.89
C LYS A 42 5.88 20.44 35.87
N SER A 43 6.29 21.46 35.10
CA SER A 43 5.48 21.99 33.97
C SER A 43 5.11 20.83 33.04
N SER A 44 3.88 20.85 32.51
CA SER A 44 3.35 19.84 31.58
C SER A 44 4.27 19.60 30.38
N ALA A 45 4.98 20.63 29.90
CA ALA A 45 5.94 20.54 28.81
C ALA A 45 7.18 19.70 29.17
N SER A 46 7.68 19.83 30.41
CA SER A 46 8.85 19.07 30.89
C SER A 46 8.58 17.56 30.99
N ILE A 47 7.33 17.17 31.25
CA ILE A 47 6.90 15.76 31.30
C ILE A 47 6.86 15.16 29.89
N ILE A 48 6.50 15.96 28.88
CA ILE A 48 6.48 15.53 27.48
C ILE A 48 7.92 15.35 26.98
N ILE A 49 8.78 16.33 27.19
CA ILE A 49 10.20 16.28 26.79
C ILE A 49 10.91 15.04 27.38
N ALA A 50 10.58 14.65 28.62
CA ALA A 50 11.15 13.46 29.26
C ALA A 50 10.76 12.13 28.59
N LYS A 51 9.68 12.10 27.78
CA LYS A 51 9.23 10.92 27.03
C LYS A 51 9.75 10.88 25.60
N LEU A 52 10.42 11.93 25.13
CA LEU A 52 10.96 11.98 23.78
C LEU A 52 12.34 11.31 23.68
N PRO A 53 12.62 10.63 22.56
CA PRO A 53 13.96 10.13 22.29
C PRO A 53 14.94 11.30 22.07
N PRO A 54 16.23 11.14 22.41
CA PRO A 54 17.23 12.22 22.35
C PRO A 54 17.35 12.91 20.98
N CYS A 55 17.19 12.14 19.89
CA CYS A 55 17.26 12.65 18.52
C CYS A 55 16.12 13.65 18.19
N ALA A 56 14.96 13.53 18.85
CA ALA A 56 13.75 14.30 18.55
C ALA A 56 13.64 15.59 19.36
N ILE A 57 14.28 15.65 20.53
CA ILE A 57 14.29 16.83 21.41
C ILE A 57 14.65 18.13 20.66
N PRO A 58 15.78 18.22 19.90
CA PRO A 58 16.12 19.46 19.21
C PRO A 58 15.10 19.85 18.13
N CYS A 59 14.47 18.86 17.47
CA CYS A 59 13.47 19.09 16.44
C CYS A 59 12.16 19.67 17.00
N ILE A 60 11.69 19.14 18.12
CA ILE A 60 10.49 19.65 18.77
C ILE A 60 10.77 21.01 19.43
N ALA A 61 11.95 21.18 20.04
CA ALA A 61 12.35 22.46 20.60
C ALA A 61 12.40 23.57 19.54
N SER A 62 12.97 23.30 18.36
CA SER A 62 12.98 24.27 17.25
C SER A 62 11.59 24.57 16.71
N ALA A 63 10.74 23.54 16.58
CA ALA A 63 9.37 23.71 16.12
C ALA A 63 8.53 24.58 17.09
N VAL A 64 8.70 24.37 18.40
CA VAL A 64 8.04 25.17 19.44
C VAL A 64 8.56 26.61 19.43
N ALA A 65 9.88 26.80 19.28
CA ALA A 65 10.49 28.13 19.23
C ALA A 65 10.04 28.96 18.00
N ASN A 66 9.74 28.30 16.88
CA ASN A 66 9.19 28.94 15.67
C ASN A 66 7.68 29.19 15.76
N SER A 67 6.97 28.53 16.68
CA SER A 67 5.53 28.70 16.84
C SER A 67 5.19 30.04 17.51
N THR A 68 3.97 30.52 17.28
CA THR A 68 3.45 31.70 17.99
C THR A 68 2.87 31.35 19.37
N CYS A 69 2.89 30.07 19.74
CA CYS A 69 2.34 29.55 20.98
C CYS A 69 3.34 29.62 22.14
N SER A 70 2.84 29.75 23.36
CA SER A 70 3.69 29.60 24.55
C SER A 70 4.17 28.14 24.70
N PRO A 71 5.40 27.88 25.16
CA PRO A 71 5.91 26.52 25.37
C PRO A 71 5.05 25.65 26.32
N ASP A 72 4.32 26.29 27.23
CA ASP A 72 3.42 25.59 28.18
C ASP A 72 1.99 25.43 27.64
N ASP A 73 1.63 26.10 26.53
CA ASP A 73 0.30 26.03 25.91
C ASP A 73 0.22 24.87 24.90
N ILE A 74 0.08 23.66 25.45
CA ILE A 74 -0.02 22.43 24.67
C ILE A 74 -1.19 22.47 23.65
N PRO A 75 -2.42 22.90 24.00
CA PRO A 75 -3.50 23.01 23.02
C PRO A 75 -3.17 23.90 21.82
N CYS A 76 -2.53 25.05 22.04
CA CYS A 76 -2.08 25.93 20.95
C CYS A 76 -1.06 25.23 20.05
N LEU A 77 -0.03 24.61 20.64
CA LEU A 77 1.01 23.88 19.90
C LEU A 77 0.45 22.72 19.08
N CYS A 78 -0.55 22.02 19.61
CA CYS A 78 -1.23 20.94 18.90
C CYS A 78 -2.10 21.44 17.73
N ALA A 79 -2.57 22.69 17.77
CA ALA A 79 -3.34 23.31 16.70
C ALA A 79 -2.45 23.94 15.61
N ASP A 80 -1.20 24.29 15.92
CA ASP A 80 -0.24 24.87 14.99
C ASP A 80 0.24 23.83 13.96
N LYS A 81 -0.28 23.91 12.74
CA LYS A 81 0.08 22.99 11.66
C LYS A 81 1.52 23.16 11.20
N THR A 82 2.03 24.39 11.17
CA THR A 82 3.36 24.70 10.66
C THR A 82 4.41 24.10 11.58
N ALA A 83 4.28 24.33 12.90
CA ALA A 83 5.18 23.75 13.89
C ALA A 83 5.15 22.20 13.85
N ASN A 84 3.97 21.60 13.71
CA ASN A 84 3.83 20.14 13.59
C ASN A 84 4.47 19.58 12.31
N GLU A 85 4.36 20.27 11.18
CA GLU A 85 4.97 19.88 9.91
C GLU A 85 6.50 20.01 9.96
N GLU A 86 7.04 21.14 10.42
CA GLU A 86 8.48 21.37 10.58
C GLU A 86 9.10 20.35 11.54
N GLY A 87 8.47 20.14 12.70
CA GLY A 87 8.90 19.13 13.67
C GLY A 87 8.91 17.73 13.05
N THR A 88 7.88 17.38 12.27
CA THR A 88 7.81 16.09 11.59
C THR A 88 8.93 15.92 10.55
N ILE A 89 9.22 16.95 9.76
CA ILE A 89 10.29 16.93 8.75
C ILE A 89 11.65 16.74 9.44
N CYS A 90 11.93 17.49 10.49
CA CYS A 90 13.18 17.38 11.24
C CYS A 90 13.35 16.01 11.89
N VAL A 91 12.31 15.49 12.55
CA VAL A 91 12.36 14.17 13.21
C VAL A 91 12.62 13.07 12.19
N LYS A 92 11.94 13.09 11.03
CA LYS A 92 12.19 12.12 9.97
C LYS A 92 13.61 12.16 9.40
N ALA A 93 14.25 13.33 9.42
CA ALA A 93 15.61 13.51 8.92
C ALA A 93 16.69 13.08 9.94
N ARG A 94 16.40 13.16 11.24
CA ARG A 94 17.40 12.95 12.31
C ARG A 94 17.21 11.68 13.14
N CYS A 95 16.00 11.15 13.20
CA CYS A 95 15.67 10.00 14.04
C CYS A 95 15.48 8.74 13.21
N SER A 96 15.69 7.58 13.85
CA SER A 96 15.26 6.30 13.30
C SER A 96 13.74 6.28 13.12
N PHE A 97 13.23 5.38 12.28
CA PHE A 97 11.79 5.21 12.10
C PHE A 97 11.06 4.91 13.42
N SER A 98 11.65 4.03 14.25
CA SER A 98 11.12 3.67 15.58
C SER A 98 11.08 4.87 16.54
N ASP A 99 12.13 5.69 16.58
CA ASP A 99 12.17 6.89 17.41
C ASP A 99 11.19 7.95 16.93
N GLY A 100 11.04 8.12 15.61
CA GLY A 100 10.03 8.99 15.02
C GLY A 100 8.61 8.56 15.37
N LEU A 101 8.36 7.25 15.41
CA LEU A 101 7.08 6.67 15.82
C LEU A 101 6.81 6.91 17.31
N SER A 102 7.80 6.67 18.18
CA SER A 102 7.73 6.94 19.61
C SER A 102 7.47 8.43 19.89
N THR A 103 8.16 9.31 19.16
CA THR A 103 7.96 10.76 19.22
C THR A 103 6.52 11.11 18.86
N LYS A 104 6.01 10.54 17.76
CA LYS A 104 4.63 10.78 17.31
C LYS A 104 3.61 10.26 18.32
N ASN A 105 3.85 9.10 18.94
CA ASN A 105 2.98 8.58 20.00
C ASN A 105 2.96 9.52 21.21
N ALA A 106 4.13 9.97 21.67
CA ALA A 106 4.25 10.87 22.80
C ALA A 106 3.56 12.22 22.56
N THR A 107 3.78 12.84 21.39
CA THR A 107 3.17 14.13 21.05
C THR A 107 1.66 14.02 20.83
N GLN A 108 1.17 12.99 20.14
CA GLN A 108 -0.28 12.78 19.95
C GLN A 108 -1.00 12.48 21.26
N THR A 109 -0.35 11.73 22.16
CA THR A 109 -0.88 11.47 23.51
C THR A 109 -0.93 12.75 24.34
N ALA A 110 0.09 13.62 24.23
CA ALA A 110 0.09 14.92 24.88
C ALA A 110 -1.02 15.84 24.36
N CYS A 111 -1.29 15.80 23.05
CA CYS A 111 -2.37 16.53 22.41
C CYS A 111 -3.77 15.95 22.65
N GLN A 112 -3.88 14.83 23.39
CA GLN A 112 -5.14 14.09 23.58
C GLN A 112 -5.85 13.80 22.24
N ALA A 113 -5.07 13.50 21.19
CA ALA A 113 -5.61 13.27 19.88
C ALA A 113 -6.54 12.03 19.90
N PRO A 114 -7.73 12.11 19.26
CA PRO A 114 -8.66 10.99 19.23
C PRO A 114 -8.05 9.82 18.47
N ILE A 115 -8.04 8.63 19.10
CA ILE A 115 -7.61 7.39 18.45
C ILE A 115 -8.70 6.96 17.46
N ARG A 116 -8.37 6.94 16.17
CA ARG A 116 -9.26 6.47 15.12
C ARG A 116 -8.93 5.03 14.76
N ASP A 117 -9.93 4.15 14.88
CA ASP A 117 -9.87 2.77 14.41
C ASP A 117 -11.04 2.52 13.45
N ARG A 118 -10.72 2.29 12.17
CA ARG A 118 -11.67 1.94 11.11
C ARG A 118 -11.45 0.53 10.57
N SER A 119 -10.73 -0.32 11.31
CA SER A 119 -10.46 -1.70 10.92
C SER A 119 -11.74 -2.53 10.79
N ALA A 120 -12.73 -2.32 11.66
CA ALA A 120 -14.01 -3.03 11.60
C ALA A 120 -14.82 -2.65 10.35
N GLU A 121 -14.92 -1.35 10.04
CA GLU A 121 -15.59 -0.87 8.83
C GLU A 121 -14.95 -1.47 7.58
N PHE A 122 -13.61 -1.42 7.51
CA PHE A 122 -12.85 -1.98 6.42
C PHE A 122 -13.04 -3.51 6.29
N ASN A 123 -12.96 -4.25 7.40
CA ASN A 123 -13.19 -5.70 7.41
C ASN A 123 -14.59 -6.05 6.91
N ASN A 124 -15.62 -5.33 7.34
CA ASN A 124 -17.00 -5.56 6.90
C ASN A 124 -17.15 -5.36 5.39
N THR A 125 -16.57 -4.29 4.84
CA THR A 125 -16.60 -4.04 3.38
C THR A 125 -15.86 -5.13 2.61
N VAL A 126 -14.67 -5.53 3.07
CA VAL A 126 -13.86 -6.56 2.41
C VAL A 126 -14.56 -7.93 2.44
N ILE A 127 -15.14 -8.31 3.57
CA ILE A 127 -15.90 -9.56 3.70
C ILE A 127 -17.12 -9.55 2.79
N ALA A 128 -17.92 -8.46 2.80
CA ALA A 128 -19.12 -8.36 1.98
C ALA A 128 -18.81 -8.49 0.48
N LEU A 129 -17.83 -7.73 -0.02
CA LEU A 129 -17.43 -7.79 -1.43
C LEU A 129 -16.79 -9.16 -1.78
N GLY A 130 -15.99 -9.72 -0.87
CA GLY A 130 -15.38 -11.04 -1.05
C GLY A 130 -16.42 -12.14 -1.20
N VAL A 131 -17.43 -12.17 -0.31
CA VAL A 131 -18.52 -13.16 -0.37
C VAL A 131 -19.32 -13.02 -1.65
N ILE A 132 -19.67 -11.79 -2.06
CA ILE A 132 -20.40 -11.54 -3.31
C ILE A 132 -19.62 -12.10 -4.51
N THR A 133 -18.32 -11.79 -4.59
CA THR A 133 -17.44 -12.27 -5.68
C THR A 133 -17.34 -13.80 -5.70
N ILE A 134 -17.19 -14.43 -4.54
CA ILE A 134 -17.12 -15.90 -4.43
C ILE A 134 -18.44 -16.52 -4.89
N VAL A 135 -19.58 -16.03 -4.40
CA VAL A 135 -20.90 -16.55 -4.76
C VAL A 135 -21.14 -16.43 -6.27
N ILE A 136 -20.86 -15.27 -6.87
CA ILE A 136 -21.05 -15.05 -8.32
C ILE A 136 -20.13 -16.00 -9.13
N THR A 137 -18.86 -16.11 -8.74
CA THR A 137 -17.88 -16.93 -9.47
C THR A 137 -18.20 -18.41 -9.37
N VAL A 138 -18.53 -18.90 -8.17
CA VAL A 138 -18.93 -20.30 -7.94
C VAL A 138 -20.23 -20.61 -8.69
N THR A 139 -21.22 -19.73 -8.63
CA THR A 139 -22.48 -19.89 -9.37
C THR A 139 -22.22 -20.00 -10.87
N ARG A 140 -21.35 -19.16 -11.44
CA ARG A 140 -20.94 -19.25 -12.85
C ARG A 140 -20.31 -20.61 -13.18
N LEU A 141 -19.37 -21.08 -12.36
CA LEU A 141 -18.65 -22.34 -12.60
C LEU A 141 -19.59 -23.54 -12.50
N VAL A 142 -20.46 -23.56 -11.49
CA VAL A 142 -21.52 -24.58 -11.32
C VAL A 142 -22.47 -24.54 -12.52
N PHE A 143 -22.94 -23.37 -12.93
CA PHE A 143 -23.83 -23.26 -14.08
C PHE A 143 -23.18 -23.83 -15.35
N LYS A 144 -21.91 -23.53 -15.60
CA LYS A 144 -21.16 -24.06 -16.74
C LYS A 144 -20.98 -25.57 -16.68
N GLN A 145 -20.70 -26.13 -15.50
CA GLN A 145 -20.50 -27.57 -15.33
C GLN A 145 -21.79 -28.37 -15.53
N PHE A 146 -22.93 -27.87 -15.03
CA PHE A 146 -24.18 -28.64 -15.01
C PHE A 146 -25.13 -28.32 -16.16
N PHE A 147 -25.21 -27.05 -16.60
CA PHE A 147 -26.23 -26.58 -17.53
C PHE A 147 -25.68 -26.23 -18.93
N HIS A 148 -24.38 -26.00 -19.07
CA HIS A 148 -23.81 -25.67 -20.38
C HIS A 148 -23.63 -26.94 -21.25
N PRO A 149 -23.95 -26.90 -22.56
CA PRO A 149 -23.91 -28.08 -23.43
C PRO A 149 -22.55 -28.79 -23.50
N THR A 150 -21.45 -28.05 -23.32
CA THR A 150 -20.09 -28.61 -23.42
C THR A 150 -19.61 -29.33 -22.17
N LYS A 151 -20.21 -29.09 -20.99
CA LYS A 151 -19.89 -29.69 -19.66
C LYS A 151 -18.39 -29.89 -19.32
N THR A 152 -17.51 -29.11 -19.93
CA THR A 152 -16.05 -29.27 -19.86
C THR A 152 -15.42 -27.92 -19.52
N PHE A 153 -14.51 -27.94 -18.54
CA PHE A 153 -13.73 -26.77 -18.19
C PHE A 153 -12.73 -26.45 -19.29
N SER A 154 -12.75 -25.20 -19.71
CA SER A 154 -11.85 -24.66 -20.71
C SER A 154 -10.73 -23.88 -20.01
N ALA A 155 -9.67 -23.53 -20.75
CA ALA A 155 -8.52 -22.81 -20.17
C ALA A 155 -8.93 -21.49 -19.47
N ASP A 156 -9.99 -20.83 -19.93
CA ASP A 156 -10.55 -19.62 -19.29
C ASP A 156 -11.11 -19.89 -17.88
N ASP A 157 -11.71 -21.06 -17.65
CA ASP A 157 -12.28 -21.43 -16.36
C ASP A 157 -11.20 -21.78 -15.34
N TRP A 158 -10.12 -22.43 -15.78
CA TRP A 158 -8.97 -22.70 -14.93
C TRP A 158 -8.28 -21.42 -14.47
N ALA A 159 -8.14 -20.42 -15.35
CA ALA A 159 -7.61 -19.11 -14.98
C ALA A 159 -8.51 -18.38 -13.96
N ILE A 160 -9.82 -18.50 -14.09
CA ILE A 160 -10.79 -17.94 -13.12
C ILE A 160 -10.73 -18.67 -11.79
N LEU A 161 -10.61 -19.99 -11.80
CA LEU A 161 -10.45 -20.78 -10.58
C LEU A 161 -9.16 -20.42 -9.85
N GLY A 162 -8.05 -20.24 -10.58
CA GLY A 162 -6.80 -19.72 -10.02
C GLY A 162 -6.98 -18.33 -9.40
N THR A 163 -7.68 -17.44 -10.09
CA THR A 163 -8.01 -16.10 -9.57
C THR A 163 -8.85 -16.18 -8.29
N LEU A 164 -9.82 -17.11 -8.22
CA LEU A 164 -10.65 -17.31 -7.03
C LEU A 164 -9.82 -17.76 -5.84
N ILE A 165 -8.86 -18.67 -6.04
CA ILE A 165 -7.93 -19.13 -4.98
C ILE A 165 -7.10 -17.95 -4.46
N ILE A 166 -6.55 -17.14 -5.36
CA ILE A 166 -5.80 -15.93 -5.00
C ILE A 166 -6.68 -14.94 -4.23
N CYS A 167 -7.93 -14.75 -4.66
CA CYS A 167 -8.89 -13.87 -3.99
C CYS A 167 -9.16 -14.34 -2.55
N VAL A 168 -9.41 -15.63 -2.34
CA VAL A 168 -9.63 -16.19 -1.00
C VAL A 168 -8.38 -16.07 -0.13
N ALA A 169 -7.21 -16.40 -0.66
CA ALA A 169 -5.94 -16.22 0.05
C ALA A 169 -5.73 -14.75 0.45
N GLY A 170 -6.03 -13.83 -0.47
CA GLY A 170 -5.95 -12.40 -0.25
C GLY A 170 -6.89 -11.91 0.85
N LEU A 171 -8.14 -12.40 0.89
CA LEU A 171 -9.07 -12.08 1.97
C LEU A 171 -8.53 -12.50 3.34
N VAL A 172 -7.95 -13.70 3.44
CA VAL A 172 -7.36 -14.18 4.69
C VAL A 172 -6.19 -13.31 5.12
N ILE A 173 -5.29 -12.98 4.19
CA ILE A 173 -4.11 -12.14 4.49
C ILE A 173 -4.52 -10.74 4.90
N VAL A 174 -5.52 -10.14 4.25
CA VAL A 174 -6.01 -8.81 4.62
C VAL A 174 -6.61 -8.81 6.02
N LEU A 175 -7.49 -9.77 6.33
CA LEU A 175 -8.22 -9.82 7.61
C LEU A 175 -7.36 -10.28 8.79
N ARG A 176 -6.44 -11.23 8.57
CA ARG A 176 -5.64 -11.85 9.64
C ARG A 176 -4.21 -11.34 9.68
N GLY A 177 -3.69 -10.85 8.56
CA GLY A 177 -2.37 -10.27 8.45
C GLY A 177 -2.42 -8.76 8.59
N MET A 178 -3.07 -8.06 7.67
CA MET A 178 -2.96 -6.60 7.59
C MET A 178 -3.74 -5.87 8.69
N THR A 179 -5.05 -6.12 8.83
CA THR A 179 -5.87 -5.42 9.84
C THR A 179 -5.53 -5.83 11.26
N ALA A 180 -5.13 -7.09 11.47
CA ALA A 180 -4.62 -7.55 12.76
C ALA A 180 -3.32 -6.82 13.18
N ASN A 181 -2.50 -6.39 12.23
CA ASN A 181 -1.23 -5.69 12.47
C ASN A 181 -1.33 -4.16 12.27
N GLY A 182 -2.54 -3.58 12.30
CA GLY A 182 -2.73 -2.14 12.42
C GLY A 182 -3.32 -1.43 11.20
N LEU A 183 -3.65 -2.13 10.10
CA LEU A 183 -4.39 -1.51 9.01
C LEU A 183 -5.75 -0.99 9.51
N GLY A 184 -6.00 0.31 9.27
CA GLY A 184 -7.21 0.99 9.72
C GLY A 184 -7.07 1.73 11.05
N ARG A 185 -5.94 1.60 11.75
CA ARG A 185 -5.61 2.34 12.99
C ARG A 185 -4.66 3.49 12.71
N ASP A 186 -4.65 4.49 13.59
CA ASP A 186 -3.65 5.55 13.52
C ASP A 186 -2.23 4.98 13.77
N VAL A 187 -1.29 5.33 12.88
CA VAL A 187 0.08 4.76 12.88
C VAL A 187 0.79 4.83 14.23
N TRP A 188 0.57 5.91 14.98
CA TRP A 188 1.21 6.14 16.27
C TRP A 188 0.72 5.20 17.39
N THR A 189 -0.37 4.47 17.16
CA THR A 189 -0.89 3.45 18.09
C THR A 189 -0.34 2.05 17.83
N VAL A 190 0.44 1.88 16.75
CA VAL A 190 0.95 0.60 16.29
C VAL A 190 2.42 0.46 16.69
N THR A 191 2.84 -0.73 17.10
CA THR A 191 4.24 -0.98 17.44
C THR A 191 5.13 -1.17 16.19
N PRO A 192 6.44 -0.89 16.24
CA PRO A 192 7.35 -1.13 15.11
C PRO A 192 7.30 -2.58 14.59
N ALA A 193 7.20 -3.57 15.50
CA ALA A 193 7.09 -4.98 15.13
C ALA A 193 5.79 -5.30 14.36
N GLN A 194 4.67 -4.68 14.75
CA GLN A 194 3.41 -4.80 14.00
C GLN A 194 3.52 -4.13 12.63
N ILE A 195 4.22 -3.00 12.51
CA ILE A 195 4.45 -2.35 11.22
C ILE A 195 5.24 -3.26 10.29
N SER A 196 6.33 -3.87 10.76
CA SER A 196 7.10 -4.83 9.96
C SER A 196 6.24 -6.00 9.47
N ARG A 197 5.43 -6.60 10.36
CA ARG A 197 4.48 -7.67 9.97
C ARG A 197 3.44 -7.19 8.97
N PHE A 198 2.88 -6.00 9.19
CA PHE A 198 1.94 -5.38 8.25
C PHE A 198 2.56 -5.22 6.86
N VAL A 199 3.79 -4.71 6.78
CA VAL A 199 4.53 -4.52 5.52
C VAL A 199 4.84 -5.86 4.85
N LEU A 200 5.18 -6.91 5.60
CA LEU A 200 5.34 -8.26 5.07
C LEU A 200 4.04 -8.78 4.44
N TYR A 201 2.91 -8.66 5.14
CA TYR A 201 1.62 -9.06 4.56
C TYR A 201 1.23 -8.20 3.37
N PHE A 202 1.56 -6.90 3.38
CA PHE A 202 1.36 -6.00 2.26
C PHE A 202 2.18 -6.42 1.03
N TYR A 203 3.44 -6.81 1.22
CA TYR A 203 4.33 -7.37 0.19
C TYR A 203 3.71 -8.63 -0.46
N VAL A 204 3.24 -9.58 0.35
CA VAL A 204 2.59 -10.79 -0.17
C VAL A 204 1.31 -10.44 -0.92
N MET A 205 0.52 -9.49 -0.40
CA MET A 205 -0.70 -9.02 -1.06
C MET A 205 -0.43 -8.33 -2.40
N GLU A 206 0.64 -7.56 -2.51
CA GLU A 206 1.06 -6.92 -3.76
C GLU A 206 1.32 -7.98 -4.83
N ILE A 207 2.09 -9.03 -4.50
CA ILE A 207 2.41 -10.13 -5.43
C ILE A 207 1.13 -10.86 -5.86
N LEU A 208 0.27 -11.22 -4.90
CA LEU A 208 -1.01 -11.88 -5.17
C LEU A 208 -1.93 -11.01 -6.03
N TYR A 209 -1.95 -9.71 -5.79
CA TYR A 209 -2.74 -8.76 -6.58
C TYR A 209 -2.25 -8.71 -8.04
N LEU A 210 -0.94 -8.58 -8.27
CA LEU A 210 -0.37 -8.56 -9.62
C LEU A 210 -0.58 -9.89 -10.35
N ALA A 211 -0.47 -11.02 -9.64
CA ALA A 211 -0.77 -12.33 -10.21
C ALA A 211 -2.27 -12.47 -10.55
N GLY A 212 -3.15 -12.03 -9.63
CA GLY A 212 -4.59 -12.07 -9.79
C GLY A 212 -5.07 -11.23 -10.99
N ILE A 213 -4.64 -9.98 -11.10
CA ILE A 213 -5.03 -9.10 -12.22
C ILE A 213 -4.54 -9.67 -13.56
N SER A 214 -3.34 -10.25 -13.58
CA SER A 214 -2.78 -10.88 -14.79
C SER A 214 -3.57 -12.12 -15.21
N LEU A 215 -4.01 -12.95 -14.26
CA LEU A 215 -4.85 -14.12 -14.53
C LEU A 215 -6.25 -13.74 -15.02
N VAL A 216 -6.84 -12.66 -14.49
CA VAL A 216 -8.12 -12.13 -14.99
C VAL A 216 -7.99 -11.69 -16.45
N LYS A 217 -6.98 -10.88 -16.77
CA LYS A 217 -6.70 -10.42 -18.15
C LYS A 217 -6.43 -11.61 -19.08
N LEU A 218 -5.73 -12.62 -18.59
CA LEU A 218 -5.49 -13.87 -19.32
C LEU A 218 -6.79 -14.63 -19.58
N SER A 219 -7.67 -14.80 -18.59
CA SER A 219 -8.96 -15.47 -18.75
C SER A 219 -9.82 -14.79 -19.82
N ILE A 220 -9.91 -13.45 -19.78
CA ILE A 220 -10.67 -12.66 -20.77
C ILE A 220 -10.05 -12.83 -22.17
N SER A 221 -8.73 -12.77 -22.28
CA SER A 221 -8.03 -12.93 -23.57
C SER A 221 -8.22 -14.34 -24.16
N LEU A 222 -8.19 -15.38 -23.33
CA LEU A 222 -8.49 -16.76 -23.74
C LEU A 222 -9.95 -16.93 -24.15
N PHE A 223 -10.88 -16.28 -23.44
CA PHE A 223 -12.28 -16.23 -23.83
C PHE A 223 -12.47 -15.57 -25.20
N TYR A 224 -11.77 -14.47 -25.49
CA TYR A 224 -11.80 -13.83 -26.81
C TYR A 224 -11.27 -14.73 -27.92
N LEU A 225 -10.18 -15.46 -27.68
CA LEU A 225 -9.66 -16.44 -28.65
C LEU A 225 -10.70 -17.51 -29.00
N ARG A 226 -11.47 -17.96 -28.02
CA ARG A 226 -12.52 -18.95 -28.22
C ARG A 226 -13.71 -18.36 -28.99
N LEU A 227 -14.19 -17.18 -28.57
CA LEU A 227 -15.36 -16.53 -29.13
C LEU A 227 -15.14 -16.09 -30.59
N PHE A 228 -13.95 -15.59 -30.88
CA PHE A 228 -13.58 -15.03 -32.18
C PHE A 228 -12.67 -15.96 -32.97
N THR A 229 -12.94 -17.27 -32.91
CA THR A 229 -12.16 -18.30 -33.63
C THR A 229 -12.15 -18.08 -35.15
N ALA A 230 -13.20 -17.48 -35.71
CA ALA A 230 -13.33 -17.13 -37.13
C ALA A 230 -13.03 -15.65 -37.44
N ALA A 231 -12.44 -14.89 -36.50
CA ALA A 231 -12.11 -13.49 -36.74
C ALA A 231 -11.02 -13.32 -37.80
N VAL A 232 -11.01 -12.14 -38.43
CA VAL A 232 -10.12 -11.80 -39.54
C VAL A 232 -8.63 -11.85 -39.14
N ARG A 233 -8.28 -11.78 -37.84
CA ARG A 233 -6.88 -11.73 -37.35
C ARG A 233 -6.63 -12.53 -36.06
N PRO A 234 -6.66 -13.88 -36.09
CA PRO A 234 -6.40 -14.72 -34.91
C PRO A 234 -4.97 -14.54 -34.36
N ALA A 235 -4.02 -14.13 -35.20
CA ALA A 235 -2.64 -13.82 -34.78
C ALA A 235 -2.58 -12.69 -33.73
N VAL A 236 -3.43 -11.66 -33.86
CA VAL A 236 -3.46 -10.52 -32.93
C VAL A 236 -3.96 -10.94 -31.55
N LEU A 237 -4.98 -11.81 -31.51
CA LEU A 237 -5.50 -12.35 -30.25
C LEU A 237 -4.47 -13.24 -29.55
N ARG A 238 -3.74 -14.10 -30.30
CA ARG A 238 -2.64 -14.92 -29.74
C ARG A 238 -1.49 -14.05 -29.22
N ALA A 239 -1.14 -13.00 -29.96
CA ALA A 239 -0.14 -12.03 -29.53
C ALA A 239 -0.57 -11.30 -28.25
N THR A 240 -1.85 -10.95 -28.12
CA THR A 240 -2.40 -10.31 -26.90
C THR A 240 -2.31 -11.24 -25.69
N VAL A 241 -2.61 -12.54 -25.87
CA VAL A 241 -2.42 -13.54 -24.80
C VAL A 241 -0.96 -13.63 -24.39
N ALA A 242 -0.04 -13.76 -25.35
CA ALA A 242 1.39 -13.82 -25.05
C ALA A 242 1.88 -12.55 -24.33
N PHE A 243 1.41 -11.38 -24.75
CA PHE A 243 1.73 -10.11 -24.10
C PHE A 243 1.22 -10.06 -22.65
N ASN A 244 -0.01 -10.48 -22.38
CA ASN A 244 -0.57 -10.54 -21.03
C ASN A 244 0.21 -11.48 -20.10
N VAL A 245 0.64 -12.64 -20.62
CA VAL A 245 1.49 -13.58 -19.87
C VAL A 245 2.84 -12.95 -19.55
N LEU A 246 3.48 -12.29 -20.53
CA LEU A 246 4.77 -11.65 -20.33
C LEU A 246 4.67 -10.46 -19.36
N TYR A 247 3.64 -9.63 -19.49
CA TYR A 247 3.34 -8.55 -18.56
C TYR A 247 3.20 -9.07 -17.13
N GLY A 248 2.37 -10.10 -16.92
CA GLY A 248 2.20 -10.69 -15.60
C GLY A 248 3.49 -11.29 -15.04
N LEU A 249 4.27 -11.97 -15.87
CA LEU A 249 5.55 -12.55 -15.44
C LEU A 249 6.54 -11.48 -15.01
N ILE A 250 6.71 -10.41 -15.79
CA ILE A 250 7.62 -9.30 -15.48
C ILE A 250 7.20 -8.62 -14.18
N PHE A 251 5.93 -8.26 -14.04
CA PHE A 251 5.48 -7.52 -12.85
C PHE A 251 5.40 -8.38 -11.59
N VAL A 252 5.09 -9.67 -11.70
CA VAL A 252 5.10 -10.57 -10.53
C VAL A 252 6.53 -10.84 -10.09
N THR A 253 7.44 -11.17 -11.01
CA THR A 253 8.85 -11.41 -10.66
C THR A 253 9.55 -10.15 -10.16
N GLY A 254 9.27 -9.00 -10.76
CA GLY A 254 9.76 -7.71 -10.29
C GLY A 254 9.29 -7.38 -8.88
N ALA A 255 8.04 -7.69 -8.53
CA ALA A 255 7.51 -7.48 -7.18
C ALA A 255 8.12 -8.48 -6.16
N ILE A 256 8.39 -9.72 -6.56
CA ILE A 256 9.07 -10.70 -5.71
C ILE A 256 10.50 -10.22 -5.39
N PHE A 257 11.24 -9.79 -6.41
CA PHE A 257 12.65 -9.40 -6.28
C PHE A 257 12.85 -7.87 -6.23
N GLN A 258 11.88 -7.14 -5.67
CA GLN A 258 11.94 -5.68 -5.64
C GLN A 258 13.00 -5.11 -4.70
N CYS A 259 13.51 -5.91 -3.75
CA CYS A 259 14.59 -5.55 -2.84
C CYS A 259 15.65 -6.65 -2.77
N ILE A 260 16.88 -6.23 -2.48
CA ILE A 260 18.02 -7.13 -2.24
C ILE A 260 18.67 -6.73 -0.91
N PRO A 261 18.69 -7.63 0.10
CA PRO A 261 17.95 -8.88 0.16
C PRO A 261 16.42 -8.67 0.25
N VAL A 262 15.61 -9.70 0.01
CA VAL A 262 14.14 -9.56 -0.11
C VAL A 262 13.49 -9.16 1.22
N ASP A 263 14.01 -9.69 2.32
CA ASP A 263 13.63 -9.38 3.70
C ASP A 263 13.83 -7.93 4.11
N PHE A 264 14.77 -7.23 3.46
CA PHE A 264 14.96 -5.80 3.65
C PHE A 264 13.66 -4.99 3.45
N TYR A 265 12.75 -5.44 2.58
CA TYR A 265 11.48 -4.75 2.34
C TYR A 265 10.67 -4.54 3.63
N TRP A 266 10.63 -5.54 4.53
CA TRP A 266 9.85 -5.46 5.78
C TRP A 266 10.71 -5.24 7.03
N GLU A 267 12.02 -5.53 6.99
CA GLU A 267 12.90 -5.39 8.16
C GLU A 267 13.49 -3.99 8.34
N GLN A 268 13.55 -3.17 7.27
CA GLN A 268 14.09 -1.80 7.29
C GLN A 268 13.47 -0.86 8.35
N PHE A 269 12.32 -1.21 8.91
CA PHE A 269 11.61 -0.44 9.93
C PHE A 269 12.01 -0.80 11.37
N PHE A 270 12.63 -1.96 11.57
CA PHE A 270 13.02 -2.50 12.88
C PHE A 270 14.54 -2.48 13.06
N ASP A 271 15.28 -2.91 12.04
CA ASP A 271 16.73 -2.93 12.01
C ASP A 271 17.18 -2.20 10.73
N PRO A 272 18.09 -1.21 10.79
CA PRO A 272 18.72 -0.66 9.60
C PRO A 272 19.69 -1.70 8.99
N ALA A 273 19.15 -2.83 8.54
CA ALA A 273 19.87 -3.78 7.71
C ALA A 273 20.29 -3.07 6.41
N GLU A 274 21.47 -3.41 5.89
CA GLU A 274 21.91 -2.87 4.61
C GLU A 274 21.12 -3.55 3.48
N GLY A 275 20.46 -2.75 2.65
CA GLY A 275 19.71 -3.26 1.50
C GLY A 275 19.33 -2.16 0.53
N VAL A 276 18.98 -2.57 -0.69
CA VAL A 276 18.55 -1.65 -1.74
C VAL A 276 17.29 -2.20 -2.38
N CYS A 277 16.29 -1.31 -2.53
CA CYS A 277 15.06 -1.59 -3.24
C CYS A 277 15.02 -0.80 -4.55
N ILE A 278 14.28 -1.30 -5.53
CA ILE A 278 13.89 -0.51 -6.69
C ILE A 278 13.03 0.69 -6.26
N ASN A 279 12.86 1.67 -7.14
CA ASN A 279 11.91 2.74 -6.90
C ASN A 279 10.46 2.20 -6.98
N ILE A 280 9.91 1.82 -5.83
CA ILE A 280 8.58 1.20 -5.69
C ILE A 280 7.48 2.10 -6.28
N ASN A 281 7.60 3.42 -6.09
CA ASN A 281 6.64 4.37 -6.65
C ASN A 281 6.67 4.35 -8.19
N LEU A 282 7.86 4.47 -8.79
CA LEU A 282 8.01 4.40 -10.24
C LEU A 282 7.51 3.05 -10.79
N TYR A 283 7.85 1.96 -10.11
CA TYR A 283 7.39 0.62 -10.45
C TYR A 283 5.86 0.52 -10.49
N GLY A 284 5.19 1.04 -9.45
CA GLY A 284 3.73 1.13 -9.39
C GLY A 284 3.13 1.98 -10.52
N TRP A 285 3.74 3.12 -10.85
CA TRP A 285 3.30 3.96 -11.97
C TRP A 285 3.41 3.26 -13.33
N LEU A 286 4.51 2.55 -13.56
CA LEU A 286 4.69 1.77 -14.78
C LEU A 286 3.67 0.65 -14.89
N ASN A 287 3.43 -0.07 -13.79
CA ASN A 287 2.42 -1.12 -13.72
C ASN A 287 1.02 -0.58 -14.05
N ALA A 288 0.64 0.56 -13.43
CA ALA A 288 -0.65 1.19 -13.65
C ALA A 288 -0.82 1.71 -15.08
N ALA A 289 0.20 2.38 -15.63
CA ALA A 289 0.14 2.94 -16.98
C ALA A 289 0.05 1.85 -18.06
N ILE A 290 0.89 0.81 -17.96
CA ILE A 290 0.87 -0.32 -18.91
C ILE A 290 -0.41 -1.13 -18.72
N GLY A 291 -0.83 -1.36 -17.48
CA GLY A 291 -2.08 -2.05 -17.16
C GLY A 291 -3.28 -1.37 -17.82
N LEU A 292 -3.40 -0.05 -17.69
CA LEU A 292 -4.46 0.73 -18.33
C LEU A 292 -4.41 0.64 -19.86
N ALA A 293 -3.22 0.71 -20.46
CA ALA A 293 -3.07 0.57 -21.91
C ALA A 293 -3.54 -0.79 -22.41
N ILE A 294 -3.26 -1.86 -21.66
CA ILE A 294 -3.76 -3.21 -21.95
C ILE A 294 -5.29 -3.25 -21.89
N ASP A 295 -5.89 -2.64 -20.87
CA ASP A 295 -7.35 -2.68 -20.69
C ASP A 295 -8.07 -1.95 -21.83
N LEU A 296 -7.57 -0.79 -22.25
CA LEU A 296 -8.06 -0.07 -23.43
C LEU A 296 -7.92 -0.90 -24.71
N TRP A 297 -6.78 -1.57 -24.90
CA TRP A 297 -6.56 -2.47 -26.02
C TRP A 297 -7.54 -3.65 -26.01
N MET A 298 -7.76 -4.26 -24.84
CA MET A 298 -8.67 -5.38 -24.67
C MET A 298 -10.13 -5.01 -24.89
N ILE A 299 -10.54 -3.76 -24.66
CA ILE A 299 -11.86 -3.26 -25.05
C ILE A 299 -11.95 -3.02 -26.56
N ALA A 300 -10.89 -2.48 -27.17
CA ALA A 300 -10.86 -2.18 -28.61
C ALA A 300 -10.96 -3.45 -29.47
N LEU A 301 -10.35 -4.56 -29.03
CA LEU A 301 -10.35 -5.85 -29.74
C LEU A 301 -11.76 -6.35 -30.12
N PRO A 302 -12.66 -6.66 -29.16
CA PRO A 302 -14.00 -7.14 -29.49
C PRO A 302 -14.83 -6.08 -30.21
N MET A 303 -14.67 -4.80 -29.88
CA MET A 303 -15.38 -3.72 -30.56
C MET A 303 -15.08 -3.70 -32.07
N SER A 304 -13.82 -3.86 -32.46
CA SER A 304 -13.44 -3.94 -33.88
C SER A 304 -14.13 -5.09 -34.63
N GLN A 305 -14.43 -6.20 -33.95
CA GLN A 305 -15.08 -7.38 -34.53
C GLN A 305 -16.62 -7.29 -34.50
N VAL A 306 -17.18 -6.62 -33.49
CA VAL A 306 -18.64 -6.45 -33.33
C VAL A 306 -19.19 -5.32 -34.22
N LEU A 307 -18.38 -4.30 -34.53
CA LEU A 307 -18.79 -3.20 -35.42
C LEU A 307 -19.32 -3.64 -36.80
N PRO A 308 -18.66 -4.54 -37.54
CA PRO A 308 -19.11 -5.00 -38.86
C PRO A 308 -20.28 -6.00 -38.81
N LEU A 309 -20.62 -6.55 -37.64
CA LEU A 309 -21.67 -7.55 -37.51
C LEU A 309 -23.07 -6.90 -37.63
N ARG A 310 -23.92 -7.46 -38.50
CA ARG A 310 -25.31 -7.01 -38.76
C ARG A 310 -26.29 -7.37 -37.62
N LEU A 311 -25.98 -6.94 -36.40
CA LEU A 311 -26.87 -7.07 -35.23
C LEU A 311 -27.75 -5.84 -35.06
N HIS A 312 -28.97 -6.04 -34.57
CA HIS A 312 -29.85 -4.95 -34.16
C HIS A 312 -29.18 -4.12 -33.05
N TRP A 313 -29.32 -2.79 -33.10
CA TRP A 313 -28.55 -1.86 -32.26
C TRP A 313 -28.65 -2.14 -30.76
N LYS A 314 -29.82 -2.59 -30.27
CA LYS A 314 -30.02 -2.96 -28.85
C LYS A 314 -29.09 -4.09 -28.40
N LYS A 315 -28.90 -5.11 -29.24
CA LYS A 315 -28.00 -6.24 -28.95
C LYS A 315 -26.53 -5.79 -29.02
N LYS A 316 -26.21 -4.86 -29.92
CA LYS A 316 -24.87 -4.29 -30.06
C LYS A 316 -24.45 -3.49 -28.81
N VAL A 317 -25.36 -2.69 -28.27
CA VAL A 317 -25.15 -1.95 -27.02
C VAL A 317 -25.00 -2.90 -25.83
N GLY A 318 -25.85 -3.94 -25.72
CA GLY A 318 -25.71 -4.94 -24.65
C GLY A 318 -24.35 -5.63 -24.65
N VAL A 319 -23.86 -6.04 -25.83
CA VAL A 319 -22.54 -6.66 -25.97
C VAL A 319 -21.41 -5.68 -25.60
N ALA A 320 -21.51 -4.41 -26.01
CA ALA A 320 -20.51 -3.39 -25.64
C ALA A 320 -20.46 -3.16 -24.12
N ILE A 321 -21.61 -3.08 -23.45
CA ILE A 321 -21.69 -2.92 -21.99
C ILE A 321 -21.09 -4.15 -21.29
N MET A 322 -21.36 -5.36 -21.76
CA MET A 322 -20.78 -6.58 -21.16
C MET A 322 -19.26 -6.61 -21.27
N PHE A 323 -18.67 -6.17 -22.39
CA PHE A 323 -17.22 -6.09 -22.53
C PHE A 323 -16.63 -5.02 -21.62
N LEU A 324 -17.26 -3.83 -21.54
CA LEU A 324 -16.81 -2.75 -20.65
C LEU A 324 -16.81 -3.17 -19.18
N LEU A 325 -17.88 -3.82 -18.71
CA LEU A 325 -18.00 -4.31 -17.33
C LEU A 325 -17.06 -5.47 -17.02
N GLY A 326 -16.64 -6.24 -18.02
CA GLY A 326 -15.69 -7.34 -17.82
C GLY A 326 -14.23 -6.89 -17.73
N THR A 327 -13.91 -5.71 -18.27
CA THR A 327 -12.54 -5.16 -18.33
C THR A 327 -12.25 -4.08 -17.28
N LEU A 328 -13.28 -3.44 -16.72
CA LEU A 328 -13.18 -2.50 -15.59
C LEU A 328 -13.18 -3.25 -14.25
#